data_AF-A0A960IVN7-F1
#
_entry.id   AF-A0A960IVN7-F1
#
_cell.length_a   1.000
_cell.length_b   1.000
_cell.length_c   1.000
_cell.angle_alpha   90.00
_cell.angle_beta   90.00
_cell.angle_gamma   90.00
#
_symmetry.space_group_name_H-M   'P 1'
#
loop_
_entity.id
_entity.type
_entity.pdbx_description
1 polymer ?
#
loop_
_entity_poly.entity_id
_entity_poly.type
_entity_poly.pdbx_seq_one_letter_code
_entity_poly.pdbx_strand_id
1 'polypeptide(L)'
;EMLRSLTGRQIRIAPVSPPVLRGLGSGLDMLRAVLPLNTPFSREAMDLLTYWAGASSDDLDELGIELRPAQDTLRDSMLAWHRAGMLSDRQMGDLAATDEPAASGGAGSLGRPPKGIRVPARVLASEPFRKAAPKVVPAFHRAVLKLSGGRTLLSTAANPMLMLTATGARSGEPRSTPLAAVPRDDGSFIVVGSNFASDKHPAWTANLLAHPEATVNYRGRETPVRARLMHDDEVDSLWDDLVAWYPNWSEYTDITDRRFRVFSLEPR
;
A
#
# COMPACT_ATOMS: atom_id res chain seq x y z
N GLU A 1 -4.68 -22.97 10.91
CA GLU A 1 -4.20 -24.24 10.32
C GLU A 1 -4.61 -24.39 8.86
N MET A 2 -5.89 -24.21 8.54
CA MET A 2 -6.43 -24.25 7.16
C MET A 2 -5.69 -23.37 6.14
N LEU A 3 -5.32 -22.13 6.50
CA LEU A 3 -4.54 -21.28 5.59
C LEU A 3 -3.17 -21.87 5.27
N ARG A 4 -2.55 -22.58 6.21
CA ARG A 4 -1.25 -23.24 6.00
C ARG A 4 -1.41 -24.44 5.08
N SER A 5 -2.46 -25.25 5.26
CA SER A 5 -2.71 -26.40 4.38
C SER A 5 -3.06 -25.99 2.95
N LEU A 6 -3.77 -24.86 2.78
CA LEU A 6 -4.13 -24.35 1.46
C LEU A 6 -2.99 -23.65 0.73
N THR A 7 -2.18 -22.84 1.42
CA THR A 7 -1.17 -21.99 0.77
C THR A 7 0.26 -22.51 0.91
N GLY A 8 0.49 -23.52 1.76
CA GLY A 8 1.83 -23.94 2.18
C GLY A 8 2.54 -22.94 3.10
N ARG A 9 1.92 -21.78 3.39
CA ARG A 9 2.58 -20.68 4.10
C ARG A 9 2.26 -20.66 5.58
N GLN A 10 3.30 -20.48 6.40
CA GLN A 10 3.15 -20.24 7.82
C GLN A 10 2.93 -18.75 8.09
N ILE A 11 1.67 -18.34 8.22
CA ILE A 11 1.31 -16.99 8.64
C ILE A 11 1.51 -16.89 10.16
N ARG A 12 2.45 -16.05 10.59
CA ARG A 12 2.67 -15.74 12.01
C ARG A 12 1.68 -14.66 12.42
N ILE A 13 0.62 -15.08 13.11
CA ILE A 13 -0.32 -14.16 13.75
C ILE A 13 0.18 -13.95 15.18
N ALA A 14 0.56 -12.72 15.51
CA ALA A 14 0.88 -12.38 16.90
C ALA A 14 -0.44 -12.30 17.68
N PRO A 15 -0.57 -12.99 18.83
CA PRO A 15 -1.77 -12.89 19.64
C PRO A 15 -1.91 -11.46 20.17
N VAL A 16 -3.02 -10.81 19.86
CA VAL A 16 -3.38 -9.50 20.41
C VAL A 16 -4.48 -9.71 21.42
N SER A 17 -4.31 -9.19 22.63
CA SER A 17 -5.33 -9.38 23.66
C SER A 17 -6.59 -8.56 23.35
N PRO A 18 -7.79 -9.07 23.72
CA PRO A 18 -9.04 -8.36 23.51
C PRO A 18 -9.07 -6.90 24.00
N PRO A 19 -8.53 -6.55 25.19
CA PRO A 19 -8.48 -5.16 25.64
C PRO A 19 -7.62 -4.26 24.74
N VAL A 20 -6.54 -4.79 24.16
CA VAL A 20 -5.65 -4.03 23.26
C VAL A 20 -6.38 -3.71 21.95
N LEU A 21 -7.11 -4.66 21.37
CA LEU A 21 -7.93 -4.43 20.17
C LEU A 21 -8.99 -3.35 20.42
N ARG A 22 -9.73 -3.44 21.53
CA ARG A 22 -10.73 -2.43 21.92
C ARG A 22 -10.12 -1.05 22.16
N GLY A 23 -8.94 -1.00 22.78
CA GLY A 23 -8.17 0.23 22.96
C GLY A 23 -7.77 0.87 21.63
N LEU A 24 -7.29 0.06 20.68
CA LEU A 24 -6.99 0.52 19.32
C LEU A 24 -8.22 1.09 18.60
N GLY A 25 -9.36 0.40 18.68
CA GLY A 25 -10.62 0.90 18.12
C GLY A 25 -11.03 2.26 18.70
N SER A 26 -10.94 2.42 20.02
CA SER A 26 -11.23 3.69 20.71
C SER A 26 -10.30 4.82 20.27
N GLY A 27 -9.00 4.51 20.12
CA GLY A 27 -8.01 5.48 19.64
C GLY A 27 -8.26 5.90 18.19
N LEU A 28 -8.69 4.98 17.33
CA LEU A 28 -9.04 5.28 15.95
C LEU A 28 -10.33 6.11 15.85
N ASP A 29 -11.32 5.87 16.70
CA ASP A 29 -12.53 6.71 16.76
C ASP A 29 -12.20 8.14 17.22
N MET A 30 -11.28 8.29 18.18
CA MET A 30 -10.80 9.62 18.60
C MET A 30 -10.04 10.33 17.48
N LEU A 31 -9.20 9.60 16.74
CA LEU A 31 -8.52 10.12 15.55
C LEU A 31 -9.52 10.48 14.45
N ARG A 32 -10.63 9.76 14.33
CA ARG A 32 -11.66 10.00 13.31
C ARG A 32 -12.33 11.37 13.44
N ALA A 33 -12.40 11.90 14.67
CA ALA A 33 -12.91 13.24 14.93
C ALA A 33 -12.06 14.35 14.30
N VAL A 34 -10.78 14.08 14.02
CA VAL A 34 -9.81 15.04 13.48
C VAL A 34 -9.38 14.67 12.05
N LEU A 35 -9.38 13.37 11.73
CA LEU A 35 -9.00 12.80 10.44
C LEU A 35 -10.19 12.02 9.89
N PRO A 36 -10.75 12.33 8.71
CA PRO A 36 -11.87 11.57 8.16
C PRO A 36 -11.39 10.23 7.59
N LEU A 37 -10.98 9.33 8.48
CA LEU A 37 -10.56 7.97 8.20
C LEU A 37 -11.80 7.12 7.96
N ASN A 38 -11.85 6.45 6.80
CA ASN A 38 -12.89 5.46 6.52
C ASN A 38 -12.29 4.07 6.77
N THR A 39 -12.45 3.57 7.99
CA THR A 39 -11.83 2.32 8.47
C THR A 39 -12.88 1.44 9.16
N PRO A 40 -12.85 0.10 8.95
CA PRO A 40 -13.74 -0.82 9.66
C PRO A 40 -13.31 -1.04 11.13
N PHE A 41 -12.17 -0.48 11.55
CA PHE A 41 -11.62 -0.64 12.89
C PHE A 41 -12.13 0.46 13.85
N SER A 42 -13.39 0.36 14.28
CA SER A 42 -13.97 1.19 15.35
C SER A 42 -13.98 0.48 16.70
N ARG A 43 -14.24 1.21 17.79
CA ARG A 43 -14.47 0.59 19.11
C ARG A 43 -15.59 -0.43 19.06
N GLU A 44 -16.71 -0.06 18.46
CA GLU A 44 -17.87 -0.94 18.29
C GLU A 44 -17.53 -2.24 17.54
N ALA A 45 -16.80 -2.13 16.42
CA ALA A 45 -16.37 -3.31 15.66
C ALA A 45 -15.44 -4.21 16.47
N MET A 46 -14.53 -3.61 17.25
CA MET A 46 -13.63 -4.38 18.12
C MET A 46 -14.37 -5.00 19.31
N ASP A 47 -15.40 -4.35 19.84
CA ASP A 47 -16.27 -4.94 20.86
C ASP A 47 -17.00 -6.16 20.29
N LEU A 48 -17.63 -6.04 19.12
CA LEU A 48 -18.27 -7.18 18.44
C LEU A 48 -17.29 -8.33 18.20
N LEU A 49 -16.09 -8.05 17.67
CA LEU A 49 -15.08 -9.08 17.40
C LEU A 49 -14.55 -9.76 18.67
N THR A 50 -14.48 -9.04 19.79
CA THR A 50 -13.86 -9.54 21.02
C THR A 50 -14.84 -10.14 22.02
N TYR A 51 -16.12 -9.82 21.89
CA TYR A 51 -17.21 -10.39 22.68
C TYR A 51 -18.05 -11.40 21.88
N TRP A 52 -17.70 -11.68 20.63
CA TRP A 52 -18.39 -12.68 19.83
C TRP A 52 -18.42 -14.03 20.56
N ALA A 53 -19.61 -14.44 21.00
CA ALA A 53 -19.84 -15.80 21.44
C ALA A 53 -19.73 -16.70 20.20
N GLY A 54 -18.89 -17.74 20.26
CA GLY A 54 -18.77 -18.69 19.15
C GLY A 54 -20.14 -19.18 18.72
N ALA A 55 -20.43 -19.15 17.41
CA ALA A 55 -21.65 -19.75 16.89
C ALA A 55 -21.55 -21.27 17.05
N SER A 56 -22.52 -21.89 17.71
CA SER A 56 -22.66 -23.36 17.72
C SER A 56 -23.32 -23.81 16.42
N SER A 57 -22.95 -25.01 15.98
CA SER A 57 -23.60 -25.68 14.85
C SER A 57 -24.79 -26.54 15.29
N ASP A 58 -25.04 -26.65 16.59
CA ASP A 58 -26.03 -27.55 17.19
C ASP A 58 -27.45 -27.33 16.59
N ASP A 59 -27.81 -26.07 16.32
CA ASP A 59 -29.11 -25.71 15.73
C ASP A 59 -29.20 -26.07 14.23
N LEU A 60 -28.08 -26.28 13.54
CA LEU A 60 -28.06 -26.58 12.10
C LEU A 60 -28.42 -28.05 11.82
N ASP A 61 -28.04 -28.95 12.74
CA ASP A 61 -28.37 -30.37 12.66
C ASP A 61 -29.89 -30.57 12.82
N GLU A 62 -30.53 -29.79 13.70
CA GLU A 62 -32.00 -29.79 13.87
C GLU A 62 -32.74 -29.28 12.63
N LEU A 63 -32.12 -28.36 11.88
CA LEU A 63 -32.66 -27.80 10.64
C LEU A 63 -32.37 -28.67 9.40
N GLY A 64 -31.58 -29.75 9.55
CA GLY A 64 -31.16 -30.61 8.44
C GLY A 64 -30.27 -29.88 7.43
N ILE A 65 -29.55 -28.84 7.85
CA ILE A 65 -28.70 -28.02 6.99
C ILE A 65 -27.26 -28.53 7.06
N GLU A 66 -26.78 -29.15 5.99
CA GLU A 66 -25.39 -29.55 5.87
C GLU A 66 -24.56 -28.42 5.24
N LEU A 67 -23.64 -27.84 6.02
CA LEU A 67 -22.77 -26.78 5.54
C LEU A 67 -21.62 -27.34 4.70
N ARG A 68 -21.30 -26.64 3.61
CA ARG A 68 -20.10 -26.93 2.80
C ARG A 68 -18.84 -26.89 3.68
N PRO A 69 -17.85 -27.78 3.47
CA PRO A 69 -16.58 -27.73 4.18
C PRO A 69 -15.92 -26.34 4.10
N ALA A 70 -15.60 -25.79 5.27
CA ALA A 70 -15.03 -24.44 5.38
C ALA A 70 -13.73 -24.27 4.57
N GLN A 71 -12.96 -25.35 4.39
CA GLN A 71 -11.72 -25.33 3.64
C GLN A 71 -11.94 -25.08 2.14
N ASP A 72 -13.01 -25.63 1.56
CA ASP A 72 -13.32 -25.43 0.15
C ASP A 72 -13.87 -24.03 -0.09
N THR A 73 -14.73 -23.54 0.80
CA THR A 73 -15.21 -22.14 0.77
C THR A 73 -14.05 -21.15 0.85
N LEU A 74 -13.09 -21.41 1.73
CA LEU A 74 -11.91 -20.57 1.87
C LEU A 74 -11.02 -20.62 0.61
N ARG A 75 -10.79 -21.82 0.04
CA ARG A 75 -10.03 -22.01 -1.20
C ARG A 75 -10.63 -21.18 -2.34
N ASP A 76 -11.93 -21.33 -2.59
CA ASP A 76 -12.61 -20.66 -3.70
C ASP A 76 -12.63 -19.14 -3.53
N SER A 77 -12.85 -18.66 -2.30
CA SER A 77 -12.80 -17.23 -1.98
C SER A 77 -11.42 -16.65 -2.26
N MET A 78 -10.35 -17.36 -1.87
CA MET A 78 -8.99 -16.92 -2.12
C MET A 78 -8.65 -16.89 -3.62
N LEU A 79 -9.06 -17.91 -4.38
CA LEU A 79 -8.90 -17.91 -5.84
C LEU A 79 -9.68 -16.76 -6.50
N ALA A 80 -10.92 -16.51 -6.08
CA ALA A 80 -11.70 -15.39 -6.57
C ALA A 80 -11.04 -14.03 -6.27
N TRP A 81 -10.51 -13.86 -5.05
CA TRP A 81 -9.77 -12.65 -4.68
C TRP A 81 -8.43 -12.51 -5.41
N HIS A 82 -7.77 -13.62 -5.73
CA HIS A 82 -6.57 -13.62 -6.55
C HIS A 82 -6.85 -13.13 -7.97
N ARG A 83 -7.87 -13.70 -8.64
CA ARG A 83 -8.33 -13.25 -9.97
C ARG A 83 -8.81 -11.79 -9.97
N ALA A 84 -9.39 -11.34 -8.87
CA ALA A 84 -9.78 -9.94 -8.68
C ALA A 84 -8.59 -9.00 -8.40
N GLY A 85 -7.36 -9.52 -8.30
CA GLY A 85 -6.14 -8.77 -8.01
C GLY A 85 -6.02 -8.30 -6.56
N MET A 86 -6.84 -8.82 -5.65
CA MET A 86 -6.81 -8.46 -4.22
C MET A 86 -5.74 -9.25 -3.45
N LEU A 87 -5.38 -10.44 -3.95
CA LEU A 87 -4.30 -11.26 -3.41
C LEU A 87 -3.20 -11.42 -4.47
N SER A 88 -1.95 -11.42 -4.02
CA SER A 88 -0.79 -11.71 -4.86
C SER A 88 -0.46 -13.21 -4.90
N ASP A 89 0.24 -13.67 -5.93
CA ASP A 89 0.77 -15.03 -6.06
C ASP A 89 1.54 -15.44 -4.81
N ARG A 90 2.31 -14.49 -4.25
CA ARG A 90 3.03 -14.70 -3.00
C ARG A 90 2.08 -15.04 -1.86
N GLN A 91 0.99 -14.29 -1.68
CA GLN A 91 -0.02 -14.53 -0.64
C GLN A 91 -0.76 -15.86 -0.86
N MET A 92 -0.99 -16.23 -2.12
CA MET A 92 -1.61 -17.49 -2.50
C MET A 92 -0.70 -18.70 -2.28
N GLY A 93 0.63 -18.54 -2.38
CA GLY A 93 1.58 -19.63 -2.18
C GLY A 93 1.34 -20.76 -3.16
N ASP A 94 1.26 -22.00 -2.66
CA ASP A 94 1.04 -23.19 -3.49
C ASP A 94 -0.30 -23.14 -4.25
N LEU A 95 -1.30 -22.43 -3.71
CA LEU A 95 -2.62 -22.29 -4.32
C LEU A 95 -2.57 -21.47 -5.63
N ALA A 96 -1.56 -20.60 -5.81
CA ALA A 96 -1.40 -19.82 -7.03
C ALA A 96 -1.17 -20.71 -8.26
N ALA A 97 -0.47 -21.84 -8.09
CA ALA A 97 -0.14 -22.76 -9.17
C ALA A 97 -1.37 -23.51 -9.72
N THR A 98 -2.49 -23.47 -8.99
CA THR A 98 -3.76 -24.12 -9.37
C THR A 98 -4.73 -23.14 -10.05
N ASP A 99 -4.40 -21.85 -10.11
CA ASP A 99 -5.24 -20.84 -10.73
C ASP A 99 -4.89 -20.70 -12.21
N GLU A 100 -5.88 -20.80 -13.10
CA GLU A 100 -5.66 -20.49 -14.51
C GLU A 100 -5.42 -18.98 -14.67
N PRO A 101 -4.41 -18.57 -15.47
CA PRO A 101 -4.10 -17.16 -15.64
C PRO A 101 -5.29 -16.43 -16.27
N ALA A 102 -5.79 -15.41 -15.59
CA ALA A 102 -6.74 -14.47 -16.17
C ALA A 102 -6.09 -13.84 -17.41
N ALA A 103 -6.81 -13.87 -18.54
CA ALA A 103 -6.38 -13.30 -19.81
C ALA A 103 -5.79 -11.90 -19.61
N SER A 104 -4.50 -11.77 -19.93
CA SER A 104 -3.74 -10.52 -19.85
C SER A 104 -4.32 -9.50 -20.83
N GLY A 105 -5.19 -8.63 -20.33
CA GLY A 105 -5.68 -7.47 -21.05
C GLY A 105 -4.63 -6.35 -21.06
N GLY A 106 -4.10 -6.04 -22.24
CA GLY A 106 -3.57 -4.72 -22.60
C GLY A 106 -2.22 -4.31 -22.01
N ALA A 107 -1.15 -4.45 -22.80
CA ALA A 107 0.12 -3.78 -22.55
C ALA A 107 -0.11 -2.26 -22.41
N GLY A 108 0.28 -1.70 -21.26
CA GLY A 108 0.33 -0.25 -21.02
C GLY A 108 -0.62 0.30 -19.95
N SER A 109 -1.49 -0.52 -19.35
CA SER A 109 -2.42 -0.06 -18.32
C SER A 109 -1.73 0.15 -16.96
N LEU A 110 -2.14 1.18 -16.22
CA LEU A 110 -1.77 1.32 -14.81
C LEU A 110 -2.50 0.23 -14.03
N GLY A 111 -1.85 -0.36 -13.02
CA GLY A 111 -2.52 -1.34 -12.18
C GLY A 111 -3.77 -0.75 -11.50
N ARG A 112 -4.54 -1.59 -10.80
CA ARG A 112 -5.71 -1.11 -10.04
C ARG A 112 -5.31 -0.49 -8.69
N PRO A 113 -5.87 0.68 -8.32
CA PRO A 113 -5.59 1.30 -7.04
C PRO A 113 -6.12 0.44 -5.88
N PRO A 114 -5.37 0.30 -4.76
CA PRO A 114 -5.83 -0.43 -3.59
C PRO A 114 -6.98 0.33 -2.93
N LYS A 115 -7.95 -0.40 -2.39
CA LYS A 115 -8.99 0.16 -1.52
C LYS A 115 -8.40 0.39 -0.12
N GLY A 116 -7.52 1.38 0.00
CA GLY A 116 -6.80 1.73 1.24
C GLY A 116 -7.40 2.92 2.00
N ILE A 117 -6.86 3.17 3.20
CA ILE A 117 -7.23 4.31 4.06
C ILE A 117 -6.86 5.62 3.34
N ARG A 118 -7.85 6.44 3.02
CA ARG A 118 -7.67 7.78 2.45
C ARG A 118 -7.51 8.80 3.57
N VAL A 119 -6.40 9.52 3.57
CA VAL A 119 -6.18 10.69 4.44
C VAL A 119 -6.26 11.94 3.54
N PRO A 120 -7.11 12.94 3.84
CA PRO A 120 -7.20 14.15 3.03
C PRO A 120 -5.86 14.88 2.98
N ALA A 121 -5.49 15.42 1.83
CA ALA A 121 -4.24 16.12 1.66
C ALA A 121 -4.17 17.41 2.47
N ARG A 122 -5.29 18.12 2.68
CA ARG A 122 -5.35 19.27 3.61
C ARG A 122 -4.82 18.96 5.00
N VAL A 123 -4.99 17.73 5.48
CA VAL A 123 -4.40 17.28 6.75
C VAL A 123 -2.90 17.12 6.59
N LEU A 124 -2.47 16.36 5.57
CA LEU A 124 -1.05 16.09 5.31
C LEU A 124 -0.23 17.37 5.00
N ALA A 125 -0.88 18.40 4.45
CA ALA A 125 -0.28 19.70 4.13
C ALA A 125 -0.39 20.72 5.27
N SER A 126 -1.15 20.43 6.34
CA SER A 126 -1.30 21.34 7.46
C SER A 126 0.03 21.62 8.16
N GLU A 127 0.25 22.87 8.58
CA GLU A 127 1.39 23.32 9.40
C GLU A 127 1.68 22.41 10.61
N PRO A 128 0.69 22.04 11.45
CA PRO A 128 0.92 21.14 12.59
C PRO A 128 1.38 19.75 12.14
N PHE A 129 0.82 19.20 11.06
CA PHE A 129 1.26 17.91 10.52
C PHE A 129 2.67 17.99 9.94
N ARG A 130 2.99 19.03 9.14
CA ARG A 130 4.35 19.23 8.59
C ARG A 130 5.41 19.39 9.68
N LYS A 131 5.08 19.97 10.84
CA LYS A 131 5.97 20.08 12.00
C LYS A 131 6.11 18.79 12.80
N ALA A 132 5.05 17.97 12.89
CA ALA A 132 5.03 16.75 13.68
C ALA A 132 5.50 15.50 12.90
N ALA A 133 5.14 15.39 11.63
CA ALA A 133 5.39 14.22 10.79
C ALA A 133 6.89 13.84 10.72
N PRO A 134 7.85 14.77 10.56
CA PRO A 134 9.27 14.44 10.56
C PRO A 134 9.77 13.83 11.89
N LYS A 135 9.05 14.03 13.00
CA LYS A 135 9.43 13.51 14.33
C LYS A 135 8.77 12.15 14.63
N VAL A 136 7.53 11.97 14.18
CA VAL A 136 6.71 10.79 14.53
C VAL A 136 6.81 9.69 13.47
N VAL A 137 6.74 10.06 12.18
CA VAL A 137 6.72 9.10 11.07
C VAL A 137 7.98 8.23 11.05
N PRO A 138 9.21 8.74 11.25
CA PRO A 138 10.40 7.88 11.25
C PRO A 138 10.46 6.88 12.42
N ALA A 139 9.94 7.23 13.59
CA ALA A 139 9.90 6.32 14.74
C ALA A 139 8.89 5.19 14.52
N PHE A 140 7.70 5.54 14.04
CA PHE A 140 6.66 4.56 13.74
C PHE A 140 7.03 3.67 12.54
N HIS A 141 7.62 4.27 11.50
CA HIS A 141 8.16 3.54 10.35
C HIS A 141 9.24 2.53 10.74
N ARG A 142 10.16 2.92 11.63
CA ARG A 142 11.17 2.01 12.21
C ARG A 142 10.54 0.88 13.01
N ALA A 143 9.47 1.14 13.76
CA ALA A 143 8.76 0.10 14.50
C ALA A 143 8.10 -0.92 13.57
N VAL A 144 7.45 -0.45 12.50
CA VAL A 144 6.82 -1.33 11.48
C VAL A 144 7.86 -2.11 10.69
N LEU A 145 8.99 -1.50 10.33
CA LEU A 145 10.12 -2.19 9.72
C LEU A 145 10.70 -3.26 10.66
N LYS A 146 10.87 -2.97 11.96
CA LYS A 146 11.37 -3.92 12.95
C LYS A 146 10.41 -5.10 13.14
N LEU A 147 9.10 -4.84 13.20
CA LEU A 147 8.06 -5.87 13.34
C LEU A 147 7.88 -6.71 12.07
N SER A 148 8.08 -6.13 10.88
CA SER A 148 7.99 -6.84 9.60
C SER A 148 9.29 -7.52 9.16
N GLY A 149 10.37 -7.41 9.95
CA GLY A 149 11.69 -7.95 9.60
C GLY A 149 12.31 -7.25 8.38
N GLY A 150 12.07 -5.94 8.23
CA GLY A 150 12.59 -5.10 7.15
C GLY A 150 11.79 -5.17 5.84
N ARG A 151 10.68 -5.92 5.81
CA ARG A 151 9.99 -6.28 4.55
C ARG A 151 8.81 -5.39 4.19
N THR A 152 8.34 -4.56 5.10
CA THR A 152 7.10 -3.79 4.90
C THR A 152 7.22 -2.41 5.55
N LEU A 153 6.97 -1.38 4.75
CA LEU A 153 6.75 -0.01 5.22
C LEU A 153 5.26 0.11 5.59
N LEU A 154 4.89 0.95 6.56
CA LEU A 154 3.48 1.09 6.97
C LEU A 154 2.57 1.41 5.77
N SER A 155 3.02 2.31 4.90
CA SER A 155 2.23 2.75 3.77
C SER A 155 2.09 1.70 2.68
N THR A 156 2.99 0.70 2.57
CA THR A 156 2.81 -0.45 1.64
C THR A 156 1.56 -1.28 1.91
N ALA A 157 0.99 -1.22 3.12
CA ALA A 157 -0.25 -1.93 3.45
C ALA A 157 -1.51 -1.21 2.93
N ALA A 158 -1.43 0.09 2.61
CA ALA A 158 -2.55 0.89 2.13
C ALA A 158 -2.37 1.39 0.68
N ASN A 159 -1.14 1.73 0.26
CA ASN A 159 -0.77 2.22 -1.07
C ASN A 159 0.61 1.67 -1.47
N PRO A 160 0.91 1.39 -2.76
CA PRO A 160 2.22 0.85 -3.10
C PRO A 160 3.36 1.81 -2.75
N MET A 161 4.44 1.30 -2.18
CA MET A 161 5.64 2.12 -2.01
C MET A 161 6.86 1.31 -2.38
N LEU A 162 7.86 2.03 -2.88
CA LEU A 162 9.18 1.50 -3.17
C LEU A 162 10.24 2.30 -2.42
N MET A 163 11.38 1.68 -2.19
CA MET A 163 12.60 2.40 -1.81
C MET A 163 13.39 2.69 -3.10
N LEU A 164 13.56 3.96 -3.43
CA LEU A 164 14.41 4.40 -4.53
C LEU A 164 15.82 4.68 -4.00
N THR A 165 16.83 4.00 -4.53
CA THR A 165 18.23 4.32 -4.31
C THR A 165 18.81 4.97 -5.57
N ALA A 166 19.16 6.25 -5.48
CA ALA A 166 19.72 7.03 -6.58
C ALA A 166 21.04 7.71 -6.16
N THR A 167 21.92 7.99 -7.12
CA THR A 167 23.18 8.70 -6.89
C THR A 167 22.92 10.18 -6.59
N GLY A 168 23.44 10.69 -5.48
CA GLY A 168 23.27 12.10 -5.10
C GLY A 168 23.91 13.05 -6.11
N ALA A 169 23.13 13.96 -6.71
CA ALA A 169 23.59 14.85 -7.79
C ALA A 169 24.79 15.75 -7.40
N ARG A 170 24.92 16.08 -6.10
CA ARG A 170 26.05 16.87 -5.59
C ARG A 170 27.12 16.02 -4.90
N SER A 171 26.71 14.95 -4.23
CA SER A 171 27.59 14.17 -3.35
C SER A 171 28.21 12.96 -4.03
N GLY A 172 27.64 12.45 -5.12
CA GLY A 172 28.03 11.17 -5.74
C GLY A 172 27.67 9.93 -4.90
N GLU A 173 27.30 10.09 -3.64
CA GLU A 173 26.91 8.97 -2.76
C GLU A 173 25.51 8.41 -3.07
N PRO A 174 25.28 7.09 -2.86
CA PRO A 174 23.95 6.50 -2.91
C PRO A 174 23.01 7.10 -1.85
N ARG A 175 21.80 7.48 -2.27
CA ARG A 175 20.75 8.04 -1.39
C ARG A 175 19.45 7.27 -1.57
N SER A 176 18.98 6.67 -0.49
CA SER A 176 17.73 5.90 -0.47
C SER A 176 16.55 6.73 0.05
N THR A 177 15.45 6.78 -0.70
CA THR A 177 14.24 7.53 -0.35
C THR A 177 13.00 6.64 -0.53
N PRO A 178 12.12 6.50 0.49
CA PRO A 178 10.86 5.81 0.32
C PRO A 178 9.88 6.69 -0.47
N LEU A 179 9.28 6.15 -1.53
CA LEU A 179 8.38 6.86 -2.43
C LEU A 179 7.06 6.12 -2.59
N ALA A 180 5.97 6.90 -2.65
CA ALA A 180 4.73 6.46 -3.26
C ALA A 180 4.98 6.16 -4.74
N ALA A 181 4.46 5.02 -5.22
CA ALA A 181 4.68 4.58 -6.58
C ALA A 181 3.42 3.96 -7.16
N VAL A 182 3.18 4.20 -8.44
CA VAL A 182 2.11 3.55 -9.19
C VAL A 182 2.74 2.49 -10.09
N PRO A 183 2.54 1.19 -9.81
CA PRO A 183 3.05 0.11 -10.64
C PRO A 183 2.28 0.02 -11.96
N ARG A 184 2.99 -0.31 -13.04
CA ARG A 184 2.45 -0.62 -14.36
C ARG A 184 2.57 -2.12 -14.66
N ASP A 185 1.75 -2.60 -15.57
CA ASP A 185 1.72 -4.03 -15.95
C ASP A 185 3.01 -4.51 -16.61
N ASP A 186 3.78 -3.60 -17.23
CA ASP A 186 5.09 -3.87 -17.83
C ASP A 186 6.25 -3.95 -16.81
N GLY A 187 5.94 -3.85 -15.51
CA GLY A 187 6.92 -3.86 -14.42
C GLY A 187 7.61 -2.52 -14.17
N SER A 188 7.25 -1.47 -14.90
CA SER A 188 7.70 -0.11 -14.63
C SER A 188 6.89 0.56 -13.51
N PHE A 189 7.40 1.68 -13.00
CA PHE A 189 6.76 2.43 -11.92
C PHE A 189 6.68 3.92 -12.25
N ILE A 190 5.56 4.56 -11.94
CA ILE A 190 5.45 6.02 -11.97
C ILE A 190 5.63 6.57 -10.56
N VAL A 191 6.51 7.58 -10.42
CA VAL A 191 6.75 8.29 -9.15
C VAL A 191 6.60 9.80 -9.31
N VAL A 192 5.95 10.44 -8.33
CA VAL A 192 5.61 11.87 -8.38
C VAL A 192 6.40 12.67 -7.34
N GLY A 193 7.14 13.68 -7.80
CA GLY A 193 7.91 14.64 -7.00
C GLY A 193 7.07 15.72 -6.31
N SER A 194 6.04 15.32 -5.56
CA SER A 194 5.09 16.24 -4.90
C SER A 194 5.69 16.95 -3.68
N ASN A 195 6.52 16.26 -2.89
CA ASN A 195 7.14 16.79 -1.67
C ASN A 195 6.14 17.45 -0.70
N PHE A 196 4.98 16.82 -0.50
CA PHE A 196 3.89 17.35 0.35
C PHE A 196 3.47 18.79 0.01
N ALA A 197 3.44 19.12 -1.29
CA ALA A 197 3.16 20.46 -1.81
C ALA A 197 4.13 21.56 -1.33
N SER A 198 5.34 21.19 -0.92
CA SER A 198 6.38 22.19 -0.61
C SER A 198 6.80 22.94 -1.88
N ASP A 199 7.16 24.22 -1.70
CA ASP A 199 7.70 25.12 -2.72
C ASP A 199 8.92 24.57 -3.47
N LYS A 200 9.66 23.64 -2.84
CA LYS A 200 10.87 23.05 -3.41
C LYS A 200 10.61 21.63 -3.91
N HIS A 201 11.19 21.31 -5.07
CA HIS A 201 11.28 19.92 -5.53
C HIS A 201 12.07 19.06 -4.52
N PRO A 202 11.70 17.78 -4.34
CA PRO A 202 12.43 16.90 -3.46
C PRO A 202 13.78 16.53 -4.08
N ALA A 203 14.81 16.37 -3.23
CA ALA A 203 16.19 16.19 -3.67
C ALA A 203 16.39 14.98 -4.60
N TRP A 204 15.63 13.89 -4.41
CA TRP A 204 15.72 12.70 -5.26
C TRP A 204 15.38 12.99 -6.73
N THR A 205 14.53 13.99 -7.02
CA THR A 205 14.24 14.36 -8.42
C THR A 205 15.46 14.96 -9.09
N ALA A 206 16.24 15.77 -8.38
CA ALA A 206 17.49 16.33 -8.90
C ALA A 206 18.55 15.23 -9.09
N ASN A 207 18.56 14.22 -8.21
CA ASN A 207 19.41 13.04 -8.35
C ASN A 207 19.11 12.28 -9.64
N LEU A 208 17.84 12.00 -9.93
CA LEU A 208 17.44 11.28 -11.15
C LEU A 208 17.67 12.09 -12.44
N LEU A 209 17.57 13.42 -12.39
CA LEU A 209 17.91 14.27 -13.53
C LEU A 209 19.41 14.24 -13.87
N ALA A 210 20.26 14.20 -12.84
CA ALA A 210 21.70 14.12 -13.03
C ALA A 210 22.18 12.69 -13.36
N HIS A 211 21.57 11.69 -12.73
CA HIS A 211 21.92 10.28 -12.84
C HIS A 211 20.64 9.46 -12.96
N PRO A 212 20.20 9.13 -14.19
CA PRO A 212 18.93 8.43 -14.41
C PRO A 212 18.98 6.97 -13.97
N GLU A 213 20.17 6.40 -13.76
CA GLU A 213 20.35 5.03 -13.30
C GLU A 213 20.10 4.94 -11.79
N ALA A 214 19.20 4.04 -11.40
CA ALA A 214 18.81 3.85 -10.02
C ALA A 214 18.43 2.39 -9.73
N THR A 215 18.22 2.09 -8.46
CA THR A 215 17.70 0.80 -8.01
C THR A 215 16.43 1.01 -7.21
N VAL A 216 15.40 0.22 -7.50
CA VAL A 216 14.16 0.20 -6.71
C VAL A 216 14.07 -1.09 -5.91
N ASN A 217 13.74 -0.97 -4.62
CA ASN A 217 13.27 -2.11 -3.83
C ASN A 217 11.75 -1.99 -3.67
N TYR A 218 11.03 -2.89 -4.32
CA TYR A 218 9.57 -2.98 -4.24
C TYR A 218 9.18 -4.36 -3.74
N ARG A 219 8.44 -4.41 -2.62
CA ARG A 219 8.00 -5.67 -1.97
C ARG A 219 9.14 -6.66 -1.69
N GLY A 220 10.34 -6.15 -1.41
CA GLY A 220 11.54 -6.96 -1.13
C GLY A 220 12.27 -7.48 -2.38
N ARG A 221 11.82 -7.12 -3.59
CA ARG A 221 12.55 -7.37 -4.84
C ARG A 221 13.32 -6.13 -5.23
N GLU A 222 14.63 -6.29 -5.38
CA GLU A 222 15.52 -5.24 -5.87
C GLU A 222 15.58 -5.32 -7.41
N THR A 223 15.33 -4.20 -8.08
CA THR A 223 15.27 -4.11 -9.55
C THR A 223 16.07 -2.88 -10.01
N PRO A 224 17.09 -3.05 -10.87
CA PRO A 224 17.74 -1.94 -11.56
C PRO A 224 16.74 -1.27 -12.51
N VAL A 225 16.69 0.06 -12.49
CA VAL A 225 15.78 0.84 -13.32
C VAL A 225 16.51 2.04 -13.93
N ARG A 226 15.97 2.52 -15.05
CA ARG A 226 16.32 3.81 -15.62
C ARG A 226 15.14 4.77 -15.46
N ALA A 227 15.41 5.92 -14.87
CA ALA A 227 14.44 6.99 -14.71
C ALA A 227 14.35 7.85 -15.97
N ARG A 228 13.13 8.09 -16.43
CA ARG A 228 12.79 9.02 -17.50
C ARG A 228 11.84 10.08 -16.95
N LEU A 229 12.25 11.36 -17.06
CA LEU A 229 11.32 12.47 -16.77
C LEU A 229 10.22 12.46 -17.83
N MET A 230 8.98 12.47 -17.40
CA MET A 230 7.82 12.52 -18.29
C MET A 230 7.56 13.96 -18.74
N HIS A 231 7.13 14.13 -19.98
CA HIS A 231 6.69 15.43 -20.50
C HIS A 231 5.34 15.82 -19.91
N ASP A 232 5.08 17.12 -19.83
CA ASP A 232 3.86 17.66 -19.24
C ASP A 232 2.59 17.09 -19.90
N ASP A 233 2.58 16.92 -21.23
CA ASP A 233 1.45 16.32 -21.95
C ASP A 233 1.21 14.85 -21.56
N GLU A 234 2.29 14.08 -21.35
CA GLU A 234 2.18 12.69 -20.86
C GLU A 234 1.61 12.67 -19.44
N VAL A 235 2.06 13.60 -18.58
CA VAL A 235 1.59 13.70 -17.19
C VAL A 235 0.13 14.10 -17.14
N ASP A 236 -0.28 15.12 -17.90
CA ASP A 236 -1.65 15.62 -17.94
C ASP A 236 -2.60 14.50 -18.42
N SER A 237 -2.19 13.67 -19.40
CA SER A 237 -2.97 12.52 -19.87
C SER A 237 -3.15 11.39 -18.83
N LEU A 238 -2.21 11.26 -17.89
CA LEU A 238 -2.21 10.21 -16.86
C LEU A 238 -2.68 10.73 -15.49
N TRP A 239 -2.96 12.02 -15.36
CA TRP A 239 -3.14 12.67 -14.08
C TRP A 239 -4.34 12.10 -13.30
N ASP A 240 -5.46 11.88 -13.96
CA ASP A 240 -6.66 11.32 -13.34
C ASP A 240 -6.40 9.91 -12.78
N ASP A 241 -5.66 9.07 -13.50
CA ASP A 241 -5.28 7.74 -13.03
C ASP A 241 -4.32 7.82 -11.84
N LEU A 242 -3.32 8.72 -11.89
CA LEU A 242 -2.39 8.97 -10.80
C LEU A 242 -3.13 9.43 -9.53
N VAL A 243 -4.11 10.31 -9.67
CA VAL A 243 -4.98 10.78 -8.58
C VAL A 243 -5.90 9.67 -8.07
N ALA A 244 -6.35 8.74 -8.91
CA ALA A 244 -7.12 7.58 -8.46
C ALA A 244 -6.32 6.69 -7.50
N TRP A 245 -5.00 6.57 -7.71
CA TRP A 245 -4.08 5.90 -6.79
C TRP A 245 -3.75 6.73 -5.56
N TYR A 246 -3.48 8.02 -5.74
CA TYR A 246 -3.10 8.96 -4.67
C TYR A 246 -3.94 10.23 -4.75
N PRO A 247 -5.15 10.23 -4.16
CA PRO A 247 -6.07 11.37 -4.25
C PRO A 247 -5.46 12.68 -3.73
N ASN A 248 -4.50 12.57 -2.81
CA ASN A 248 -3.80 13.71 -2.24
C ASN A 248 -2.97 14.52 -3.25
N TRP A 249 -2.63 13.97 -4.42
CA TRP A 249 -1.94 14.73 -5.45
C TRP A 249 -2.81 15.82 -6.08
N SER A 250 -4.12 15.59 -6.22
CA SER A 250 -5.07 16.61 -6.71
C SER A 250 -5.20 17.78 -5.74
N GLU A 251 -5.36 17.51 -4.45
CA GLU A 251 -5.42 18.57 -3.44
C GLU A 251 -4.07 19.31 -3.29
N TYR A 252 -2.94 18.68 -3.64
CA TYR A 252 -1.64 19.36 -3.61
C TYR A 252 -1.45 20.36 -4.74
N THR A 253 -2.09 20.17 -5.90
CA THR A 253 -2.05 21.16 -6.99
C THR A 253 -2.80 22.45 -6.62
N ASP A 254 -3.73 22.39 -5.66
CA ASP A 254 -4.41 23.59 -5.13
C ASP A 254 -3.55 24.38 -4.13
N ILE A 255 -2.47 23.76 -3.62
CA ILE A 255 -1.60 24.33 -2.57
C ILE A 255 -0.34 24.96 -3.16
N THR A 256 0.13 24.48 -4.32
CA THR A 256 1.34 24.98 -4.96
C THR A 256 1.21 25.08 -6.48
N ASP A 257 1.65 26.21 -7.03
CA ASP A 257 1.69 26.45 -8.49
C ASP A 257 2.86 25.72 -9.19
N ARG A 258 3.73 25.05 -8.42
CA ARG A 258 4.87 24.31 -8.96
C ARG A 258 4.39 23.02 -9.63
N ARG A 259 4.63 22.90 -10.95
CA ARG A 259 4.48 21.62 -11.66
C ARG A 259 5.32 20.52 -11.00
N PHE A 260 4.70 19.37 -10.73
CA PHE A 260 5.44 18.23 -10.16
C PHE A 260 6.28 17.54 -11.22
N ARG A 261 7.49 17.14 -10.84
CA ARG A 261 8.31 16.27 -11.70
C ARG A 261 7.80 14.85 -11.54
N VAL A 262 7.38 14.25 -12.64
CA VAL A 262 6.91 12.86 -12.68
C VAL A 262 7.93 12.04 -13.45
N PHE A 263 8.32 10.90 -12.90
CA PHE A 263 9.27 9.99 -13.54
C PHE A 263 8.63 8.64 -13.80
N SER A 264 8.88 8.10 -15.00
CA SER A 264 8.74 6.69 -15.32
C SER A 264 10.04 5.98 -14.94
N LEU A 265 9.97 4.93 -14.12
CA LEU A 265 11.09 4.09 -13.71
C LEU A 265 10.98 2.77 -14.47
N GLU A 266 11.79 2.63 -15.51
CA GLU A 266 11.72 1.52 -16.47
C GLU A 266 12.76 0.46 -16.10
N PRO A 267 12.38 -0.83 -15.91
CA PRO A 267 13.32 -1.91 -15.65
C PRO A 267 14.38 -2.01 -16.75
N ARG A 268 15.61 -2.36 -16.36
CA ARG A 268 16.70 -2.65 -17.32
C ARG A 268 16.86 -4.14 -17.60
#